data_AF-A0A6B3E243-F1
#
_entry.id   AF-A0A6B3E243-F1
#
_cell.length_a   1.000
_cell.length_b   1.000
_cell.length_c   1.000
_cell.angle_alpha   90.00
_cell.angle_beta   90.00
_cell.angle_gamma   90.00
#
_symmetry.space_group_name_H-M   'P 1'
#
loop_
_entity.id
_entity.type
_entity.pdbx_description
1 polymer ?
#
loop_
_entity_poly.entity_id
_entity_poly.type
_entity_poly.pdbx_seq_one_letter_code
_entity_poly.pdbx_strand_id
1 'polypeptide(L)'
;MDYHDLLNVDLSKLGSAVDTWEQAVKHLEALAKDAQDGLKAKADKARWAGVNATVTREFVDKTAKECTDLHSEAKSIWSVLDDAHQELVGLQHRAKSLEADAREDGYLVVAGENGSVKVMPGMCTVDGKEEGQKAKDLMQWYADSLADVVRHAAEIDAAVVRALGRSHGNDPYNAGHATYTSLDEDMLPRALELAELGGDANAQQKAELRRLWESLSPQARAELWTQHQDDLLSAGILSPQVKQVAPDDGAGPYDVDDPGAHDFWVLAQAKAMSNGGDFIGNTDAAHNMDHYLRGTGTTLDLDVDRMMRDDVALRTAAEKSIRDHQDEWRRTALDAYEKSGGKPVTIPVETAGAGYTHSDRNWYLAVGSANTNTTGAVTVVPGPDGKPKVSLDYQVNVWDRYNWDPGKATKIGPTTVTDADMAHLHTTGLAKEYDMRGTGTVRHYDLGTGSGDSAPLPPPADPGRDGTRTDIGRNGDAR
;
A
#
# COMPACT_ATOMS: atom_id res chain seq x y z
N MET A 1 11.74 18.28 -3.35
CA MET A 1 12.62 17.48 -2.49
C MET A 1 13.19 16.34 -3.30
N ASP A 2 14.49 16.14 -3.27
CA ASP A 2 15.12 14.96 -3.87
C ASP A 2 15.44 13.87 -2.82
N TYR A 3 15.94 12.72 -3.29
CA TYR A 3 16.28 11.59 -2.42
C TYR A 3 17.38 11.92 -1.40
N HIS A 4 18.39 12.70 -1.80
CA HIS A 4 19.50 13.04 -0.94
C HIS A 4 19.09 14.04 0.14
N ASP A 5 18.22 14.98 -0.21
CA ASP A 5 17.59 15.91 0.72
C ASP A 5 16.85 15.13 1.83
N LEU A 6 15.97 14.18 1.47
CA LEU A 6 15.19 13.41 2.43
C LEU A 6 16.07 12.60 3.39
N LEU A 7 17.15 11.98 2.90
CA LEU A 7 18.03 11.16 3.74
C LEU A 7 18.83 11.98 4.74
N ASN A 8 19.25 13.18 4.35
CA ASN A 8 20.23 13.99 5.09
C ASN A 8 19.61 15.18 5.82
N VAL A 9 18.34 15.50 5.59
CA VAL A 9 17.65 16.56 6.32
C VAL A 9 17.63 16.23 7.81
N ASP A 10 18.08 17.22 8.60
CA ASP A 10 18.10 17.15 10.05
C ASP A 10 16.73 17.53 10.61
N LEU A 11 15.85 16.53 10.73
CA LEU A 11 14.49 16.70 11.25
C LEU A 11 14.46 17.05 12.75
N SER A 12 15.58 16.94 13.48
CA SER A 12 15.63 17.37 14.89
C SER A 12 15.39 18.87 15.06
N LYS A 13 15.68 19.66 14.03
CA LYS A 13 15.37 21.11 14.00
C LYS A 13 13.87 21.35 13.90
N LEU A 14 13.17 20.54 13.11
CA LEU A 14 11.71 20.59 13.04
C LEU A 14 11.11 20.15 14.38
N GLY A 15 11.61 19.07 14.97
CA GLY A 15 11.22 18.66 16.33
C GLY A 15 11.42 19.76 17.39
N SER A 16 12.56 20.47 17.34
CA SER A 16 12.80 21.61 18.24
C SER A 16 11.82 22.77 18.02
N ALA A 17 11.40 22.99 16.77
CA ALA A 17 10.37 23.98 16.45
C ALA A 17 8.99 23.54 16.97
N VAL A 18 8.65 22.24 16.87
CA VAL A 18 7.44 21.65 17.46
C VAL A 18 7.41 21.88 18.96
N ASP A 19 8.50 21.58 19.68
CA ASP A 19 8.60 21.81 21.13
C ASP A 19 8.41 23.29 21.50
N THR A 20 8.96 24.19 20.68
CA THR A 20 8.83 25.64 20.89
C THR A 20 7.38 26.10 20.70
N TRP A 21 6.72 25.62 19.65
CA TRP A 21 5.30 25.92 19.40
C TRP A 21 4.40 25.30 20.46
N GLU A 22 4.72 24.11 20.97
CA GLU A 22 4.00 23.50 22.08
C GLU A 22 4.03 24.41 23.33
N GLN A 23 5.18 25.02 23.63
CA GLN A 23 5.29 26.00 24.72
C GLN A 23 4.49 27.28 24.43
N ALA A 24 4.50 27.77 23.18
CA ALA A 24 3.70 28.93 22.78
C ALA A 24 2.20 28.68 22.98
N VAL A 25 1.72 27.48 22.61
CA VAL A 25 0.33 27.04 22.86
C VAL A 25 0.01 27.09 24.35
N LYS A 26 0.85 26.49 25.20
CA LYS A 26 0.65 26.48 26.67
C LYS A 26 0.58 27.90 27.26
N HIS A 27 1.45 28.79 26.82
CA HIS A 27 1.46 30.19 27.30
C HIS A 27 0.24 30.99 26.80
N LEU A 28 -0.15 30.80 25.53
CA LEU A 28 -1.33 31.47 24.97
C LEU A 28 -2.63 30.94 25.56
N GLU A 29 -2.70 29.66 25.90
CA GLU A 29 -3.82 29.08 26.65
C GLU A 29 -3.97 29.77 28.02
N ALA A 30 -2.86 29.91 28.77
CA ALA A 30 -2.87 30.60 30.05
C ALA A 30 -3.29 32.07 29.91
N LEU A 31 -2.77 32.78 28.90
CA LEU A 31 -3.14 34.16 28.62
C LEU A 31 -4.62 34.31 28.23
N ALA A 32 -5.13 33.43 27.36
CA ALA A 32 -6.54 33.41 26.98
C ALA A 32 -7.44 33.19 28.20
N LYS A 33 -7.07 32.27 29.08
CA LYS A 33 -7.77 32.03 30.34
C LYS A 33 -7.76 33.25 31.26
N ASP A 34 -6.61 33.89 31.45
CA ASP A 34 -6.49 35.10 32.26
C ASP A 34 -7.31 36.27 31.68
N ALA A 35 -7.37 36.40 30.35
CA ALA A 35 -8.18 37.40 29.69
C ALA A 35 -9.69 37.13 29.87
N GLN A 36 -10.13 35.88 29.76
CA GLN A 36 -11.53 35.49 29.95
C GLN A 36 -11.96 35.58 31.43
N ASP A 37 -11.26 34.87 32.32
CA ASP A 37 -11.63 34.73 33.73
C ASP A 37 -11.24 35.95 34.58
N GLY A 38 -10.20 36.66 34.15
CA GLY A 38 -9.68 37.85 34.81
C GLY A 38 -10.32 39.11 34.25
N LEU A 39 -9.90 39.53 33.05
CA LEU A 39 -10.26 40.83 32.48
C LEU A 39 -11.77 40.91 32.18
N LYS A 40 -12.27 39.99 31.35
CA LYS A 40 -13.67 39.98 30.90
C LYS A 40 -14.63 39.73 32.05
N ALA A 41 -14.48 38.62 32.79
CA ALA A 41 -15.43 38.29 33.85
C ALA A 41 -15.49 39.35 34.96
N LYS A 42 -14.40 40.06 35.26
CA LYS A 42 -14.42 41.19 36.21
C LYS A 42 -15.10 42.43 35.62
N ALA A 43 -14.84 42.76 34.35
CA ALA A 43 -15.51 43.88 33.68
C ALA A 43 -17.03 43.67 33.58
N ASP A 44 -17.46 42.44 33.34
CA ASP A 44 -18.87 42.03 33.29
C ASP A 44 -19.55 42.14 34.67
N LYS A 45 -18.86 41.72 35.74
CA LYS A 45 -19.39 41.78 37.13
C LYS A 45 -19.31 43.16 37.77
N ALA A 46 -18.47 44.06 37.25
CA ALA A 46 -18.29 45.38 37.82
C ALA A 46 -19.58 46.20 37.74
N ARG A 47 -19.95 46.89 38.85
CA ARG A 47 -21.07 47.85 38.90
C ARG A 47 -20.69 49.20 38.26
N TRP A 48 -20.00 49.13 37.12
CA TRP A 48 -19.48 50.26 36.38
C TRP A 48 -20.44 50.63 35.25
N ALA A 49 -20.84 51.90 35.16
CA ALA A 49 -21.87 52.38 34.24
C ALA A 49 -21.49 53.71 33.58
N GLY A 50 -22.20 54.04 32.50
CA GLY A 50 -21.94 55.23 31.66
C GLY A 50 -21.15 54.90 30.40
N VAL A 51 -20.99 55.90 29.52
CA VAL A 51 -20.41 55.74 28.17
C VAL A 51 -19.02 55.07 28.20
N ASN A 52 -18.17 55.45 29.15
CA ASN A 52 -16.84 54.85 29.31
C ASN A 52 -16.91 53.33 29.58
N ALA A 53 -17.90 52.90 30.36
CA ALA A 53 -18.11 51.50 30.68
C ALA A 53 -18.57 50.70 29.46
N THR A 54 -19.36 51.30 28.57
CA THR A 54 -19.79 50.66 27.32
C THR A 54 -18.59 50.43 26.39
N VAL A 55 -17.81 51.49 26.10
CA VAL A 55 -16.68 51.41 25.16
C VAL A 55 -15.60 50.46 25.67
N THR A 56 -15.27 50.55 26.96
CA THR A 56 -14.19 49.72 27.51
C THR A 56 -14.59 48.25 27.61
N ARG A 57 -15.85 47.92 27.90
CA ARG A 57 -16.29 46.52 27.90
C ARG A 57 -16.18 45.88 26.52
N GLU A 58 -16.57 46.61 25.47
CA GLU A 58 -16.39 46.11 24.11
C GLU A 58 -14.91 45.88 23.76
N PHE A 59 -14.03 46.79 24.19
CA PHE A 59 -12.59 46.62 24.01
C PHE A 59 -12.05 45.40 24.78
N VAL A 60 -12.50 45.20 26.02
CA VAL A 60 -12.15 44.04 26.84
C VAL A 60 -12.62 42.73 26.18
N ASP A 61 -13.85 42.71 25.67
CA ASP A 61 -14.42 41.56 24.98
C ASP A 61 -13.60 41.21 23.73
N LYS A 62 -13.26 42.22 22.92
CA LYS A 62 -12.38 42.05 21.76
C LYS A 62 -11.02 41.50 22.18
N THR A 63 -10.39 42.09 23.19
CA THR A 63 -9.06 41.67 23.66
C THR A 63 -9.08 40.22 24.14
N ALA A 64 -10.08 39.81 24.92
CA ALA A 64 -10.22 38.45 25.40
C ALA A 64 -10.46 37.46 24.24
N LYS A 65 -11.20 37.88 23.21
CA LYS A 65 -11.38 37.12 21.97
C LYS A 65 -10.06 36.97 21.22
N GLU A 66 -9.31 38.04 21.00
CA GLU A 66 -8.00 37.98 20.29
C GLU A 66 -7.03 37.02 20.99
N CYS A 67 -6.97 37.01 22.33
CA CYS A 67 -6.13 36.04 23.05
C CYS A 67 -6.58 34.59 22.81
N THR A 68 -7.88 34.36 22.66
CA THR A 68 -8.44 33.02 22.37
C THR A 68 -8.13 32.61 20.94
N ASP A 69 -8.30 33.52 19.97
CA ASP A 69 -8.04 33.27 18.56
C ASP A 69 -6.53 33.01 18.33
N LEU A 70 -5.64 33.76 18.99
CA LEU A 70 -4.18 33.52 18.96
C LEU A 70 -3.80 32.14 19.53
N HIS A 71 -4.45 31.70 20.61
CA HIS A 71 -4.25 30.35 21.14
C HIS A 71 -4.69 29.29 20.11
N SER A 72 -5.85 29.49 19.47
CA SER A 72 -6.33 28.58 18.42
C SER A 72 -5.40 28.51 17.22
N GLU A 73 -4.91 29.65 16.70
CA GLU A 73 -3.93 29.70 15.61
C GLU A 73 -2.63 28.98 16.00
N ALA A 74 -2.08 29.28 17.18
CA ALA A 74 -0.85 28.64 17.66
C ALA A 74 -1.02 27.12 17.81
N LYS A 75 -2.18 26.67 18.29
CA LYS A 75 -2.49 25.23 18.42
C LYS A 75 -2.60 24.56 17.05
N SER A 76 -3.21 25.24 16.09
CA SER A 76 -3.29 24.78 14.70
C SER A 76 -1.90 24.61 14.09
N ILE A 77 -1.04 25.62 14.22
CA ILE A 77 0.35 25.58 13.74
C ILE A 77 1.13 24.46 14.40
N TRP A 78 1.06 24.34 15.73
CA TRP A 78 1.71 23.27 16.47
C TRP A 78 1.29 21.88 15.99
N SER A 79 -0.02 21.64 15.84
CA SER A 79 -0.55 20.33 15.45
C SER A 79 -0.09 19.92 14.05
N VAL A 80 -0.10 20.87 13.10
CA VAL A 80 0.41 20.65 11.74
C VAL A 80 1.91 20.32 11.74
N LEU A 81 2.71 21.05 12.54
CA LEU A 81 4.15 20.81 12.61
C LEU A 81 4.50 19.49 13.29
N ASP A 82 3.77 19.12 14.35
CA ASP A 82 3.97 17.86 15.08
C ASP A 82 3.68 16.66 14.18
N ASP A 83 2.54 16.68 13.49
CA ASP A 83 2.15 15.60 12.57
C ASP A 83 3.13 15.48 11.39
N ALA A 84 3.50 16.62 10.78
CA ALA A 84 4.51 16.66 9.74
C ALA A 84 5.87 16.11 10.19
N HIS A 85 6.28 16.43 11.41
CA HIS A 85 7.53 15.92 11.97
C HIS A 85 7.49 14.39 12.11
N GLN A 86 6.39 13.84 12.65
CA GLN A 86 6.21 12.40 12.81
C GLN A 86 6.22 11.67 11.45
N GLU A 87 5.46 12.17 10.48
CA GLU A 87 5.39 11.62 9.12
C GLU A 87 6.76 11.65 8.41
N LEU A 88 7.44 12.80 8.41
CA LEU A 88 8.73 12.94 7.74
C LEU A 88 9.83 12.09 8.40
N VAL A 89 9.81 11.94 9.74
CA VAL A 89 10.73 11.04 10.45
C VAL A 89 10.47 9.58 10.07
N GLY A 90 9.20 9.17 9.99
CA GLY A 90 8.81 7.83 9.55
C GLY A 90 9.27 7.54 8.12
N LEU A 91 9.05 8.47 7.21
CA LEU A 91 9.46 8.35 5.80
C LEU A 91 10.98 8.35 5.64
N GLN A 92 11.71 9.20 6.36
CA GLN A 92 13.18 9.17 6.37
C GLN A 92 13.71 7.83 6.90
N HIS A 93 13.10 7.28 7.95
CA HIS A 93 13.47 5.98 8.48
C HIS A 93 13.23 4.85 7.46
N ARG A 94 12.05 4.84 6.80
CA ARG A 94 11.73 3.87 5.74
C ARG A 94 12.71 3.96 4.58
N ALA A 95 13.08 5.17 4.14
CA ALA A 95 14.09 5.37 3.10
C ALA A 95 15.47 4.82 3.50
N LYS A 96 15.90 5.06 4.75
CA LYS A 96 17.17 4.54 5.28
C LYS A 96 17.18 3.02 5.39
N SER A 97 16.05 2.41 5.78
CA SER A 97 15.90 0.95 5.81
C SER A 97 16.00 0.34 4.41
N LEU A 98 15.26 0.89 3.44
CA LEU A 98 15.31 0.42 2.05
C LEU A 98 16.71 0.57 1.44
N GLU A 99 17.44 1.65 1.75
CA GLU A 99 18.83 1.81 1.30
C GLU A 99 19.77 0.78 1.95
N ALA A 100 19.55 0.46 3.23
CA ALA A 100 20.31 -0.57 3.92
C ALA A 100 20.05 -1.96 3.32
N ASP A 101 18.79 -2.30 3.08
CA ASP A 101 18.38 -3.57 2.45
C ASP A 101 18.95 -3.68 1.02
N ALA A 102 18.88 -2.60 0.22
CA ALA A 102 19.48 -2.57 -1.10
C ALA A 102 21.00 -2.81 -1.05
N ARG A 103 21.68 -2.23 -0.06
CA ARG A 103 23.13 -2.41 0.14
C ARG A 103 23.47 -3.84 0.58
N GLU A 104 22.65 -4.45 1.44
CA GLU A 104 22.79 -5.84 1.85
C GLU A 104 22.61 -6.79 0.65
N ASP A 105 21.67 -6.47 -0.24
CA ASP A 105 21.46 -7.17 -1.51
C ASP A 105 22.54 -6.87 -2.58
N GLY A 106 23.56 -6.04 -2.26
CA GLY A 106 24.71 -5.77 -3.13
C GLY A 106 24.51 -4.62 -4.12
N TYR A 107 23.52 -3.77 -3.91
CA TYR A 107 23.20 -2.63 -4.77
C TYR A 107 23.68 -1.29 -4.22
N LEU A 108 23.90 -0.34 -5.12
CA LEU A 108 24.13 1.07 -4.83
C LEU A 108 22.91 1.89 -5.26
N VAL A 109 22.48 2.76 -4.36
CA VAL A 109 21.39 3.71 -4.61
C VAL A 109 21.98 5.06 -5.01
N VAL A 110 21.46 5.63 -6.09
CA VAL A 110 21.89 6.91 -6.66
C VAL A 110 20.68 7.81 -6.85
N ALA A 111 20.77 9.06 -6.41
CA ALA A 111 19.74 10.06 -6.68
C ALA A 111 19.63 10.32 -8.18
N GLY A 112 18.40 10.30 -8.70
CA GLY A 112 18.08 10.76 -10.04
C GLY A 112 17.55 12.19 -10.05
N GLU A 113 17.12 12.66 -11.22
CA GLU A 113 16.49 13.97 -11.36
C GLU A 113 15.05 13.95 -10.84
N ASN A 114 14.56 15.10 -10.36
CA ASN A 114 13.16 15.32 -9.96
C ASN A 114 12.59 14.26 -8.99
N GLY A 115 13.40 13.83 -8.00
CA GLY A 115 12.99 12.85 -6.99
C GLY A 115 12.94 11.39 -7.49
N SER A 116 13.39 11.13 -8.72
CA SER A 116 13.65 9.75 -9.16
C SER A 116 14.84 9.14 -8.42
N VAL A 117 14.86 7.82 -8.33
CA VAL A 117 15.94 7.05 -7.71
C VAL A 117 16.41 6.01 -8.71
N LYS A 118 17.72 5.82 -8.81
CA LYS A 118 18.35 4.78 -9.62
C LYS A 118 19.04 3.80 -8.70
N VAL A 119 18.92 2.53 -9.00
CA VAL A 119 19.61 1.45 -8.27
C VAL A 119 20.46 0.70 -9.28
N MET A 120 21.71 0.45 -8.93
CA MET A 120 22.68 -0.22 -9.79
C MET A 120 23.50 -1.25 -9.00
N PRO A 121 24.12 -2.23 -9.65
CA PRO A 121 25.02 -3.17 -8.97
C PRO A 121 26.17 -2.42 -8.29
N GLY A 122 26.47 -2.77 -7.05
CA GLY A 122 27.58 -2.17 -6.31
C GLY A 122 28.95 -2.66 -6.74
N MET A 123 29.00 -3.83 -7.37
CA MET A 123 30.19 -4.41 -7.99
C MET A 123 29.78 -5.27 -9.17
N CYS A 124 30.63 -5.32 -10.20
CA CYS A 124 30.50 -6.31 -11.27
C CYS A 124 31.10 -7.64 -10.78
N THR A 125 30.38 -8.74 -10.95
CA THR A 125 30.86 -10.08 -10.55
C THR A 125 31.22 -10.90 -11.79
N VAL A 126 32.18 -11.82 -11.63
CA VAL A 126 32.69 -12.62 -12.76
C VAL A 126 31.63 -13.60 -13.29
N ASP A 127 30.64 -13.94 -12.46
CA ASP A 127 29.52 -14.81 -12.81
C ASP A 127 28.34 -14.08 -13.49
N GLY A 128 28.39 -12.74 -13.62
CA GLY A 128 27.39 -11.94 -14.35
C GLY A 128 26.00 -11.93 -13.70
N LYS A 129 25.87 -12.34 -12.44
CA LYS A 129 24.57 -12.41 -11.72
C LYS A 129 23.90 -11.04 -11.60
N GLU A 130 24.68 -9.98 -11.61
CA GLU A 130 24.19 -8.61 -11.60
C GLU A 130 23.40 -8.23 -12.87
N GLU A 131 23.55 -8.99 -13.96
CA GLU A 131 22.83 -8.80 -15.23
C GLU A 131 21.59 -9.69 -15.36
N GLY A 132 21.39 -10.61 -14.40
CA GLY A 132 20.26 -11.52 -14.33
C GLY A 132 18.91 -10.81 -14.17
N GLN A 133 17.82 -11.49 -14.54
CA GLN A 133 16.49 -10.88 -14.49
C GLN A 133 16.06 -10.61 -13.04
N LYS A 134 16.40 -11.47 -12.09
CA LYS A 134 16.11 -11.24 -10.67
C LYS A 134 16.79 -9.96 -10.17
N ALA A 135 18.04 -9.75 -10.55
CA ALA A 135 18.77 -8.55 -10.16
C ALA A 135 18.11 -7.29 -10.74
N LYS A 136 17.68 -7.33 -12.01
CA LYS A 136 16.94 -6.21 -12.64
C LYS A 136 15.64 -5.91 -11.91
N ASP A 137 14.88 -6.94 -11.56
CA ASP A 137 13.60 -6.79 -10.86
C ASP A 137 13.79 -6.22 -9.44
N LEU A 138 14.83 -6.68 -8.72
CA LEU A 138 15.18 -6.13 -7.40
C LEU A 138 15.60 -4.67 -7.49
N MET A 139 16.46 -4.31 -8.43
CA MET A 139 16.89 -2.93 -8.64
C MET A 139 15.70 -2.02 -8.96
N GLN A 140 14.78 -2.48 -9.80
CA GLN A 140 13.56 -1.75 -10.14
C GLN A 140 12.65 -1.59 -8.90
N TRP A 141 12.43 -2.65 -8.13
CA TRP A 141 11.62 -2.60 -6.92
C TRP A 141 12.17 -1.61 -5.89
N TYR A 142 13.48 -1.63 -5.64
CA TYR A 142 14.11 -0.66 -4.73
C TYR A 142 14.01 0.77 -5.26
N ALA A 143 14.24 0.98 -6.57
CA ALA A 143 14.13 2.29 -7.19
C ALA A 143 12.71 2.86 -7.06
N ASP A 144 11.69 2.06 -7.38
CA ASP A 144 10.28 2.47 -7.30
C ASP A 144 9.84 2.73 -5.86
N SER A 145 10.22 1.85 -4.93
CA SER A 145 9.88 1.98 -3.51
C SER A 145 10.50 3.24 -2.90
N LEU A 146 11.77 3.53 -3.19
CA LEU A 146 12.44 4.74 -2.72
C LEU A 146 11.88 6.00 -3.38
N ALA A 147 11.58 5.96 -4.67
CA ALA A 147 10.95 7.07 -5.37
C ALA A 147 9.53 7.37 -4.83
N ASP A 148 8.77 6.34 -4.42
CA ASP A 148 7.47 6.49 -3.78
C ASP A 148 7.61 7.20 -2.41
N VAL A 149 8.57 6.80 -1.59
CA VAL A 149 8.86 7.45 -0.29
C VAL A 149 9.26 8.91 -0.47
N VAL A 150 10.10 9.24 -1.46
CA VAL A 150 10.48 10.63 -1.77
C VAL A 150 9.28 11.46 -2.21
N ARG A 151 8.41 10.88 -3.06
CA ARG A 151 7.18 11.54 -3.51
C ARG A 151 6.21 11.78 -2.35
N HIS A 152 6.07 10.79 -1.47
CA HIS A 152 5.26 10.89 -0.26
C HIS A 152 5.72 12.05 0.60
N ALA A 153 7.02 12.12 0.90
CA ALA A 153 7.55 13.18 1.73
C ALA A 153 7.38 14.57 1.07
N ALA A 154 7.42 14.67 -0.27
CA ALA A 154 7.12 15.91 -0.98
C ALA A 154 5.63 16.31 -0.91
N GLU A 155 4.73 15.33 -0.86
CA GLU A 155 3.29 15.55 -0.65
C GLU A 155 3.01 16.04 0.78
N ILE A 156 3.71 15.49 1.79
CA ILE A 156 3.68 15.99 3.18
C ILE A 156 4.13 17.46 3.22
N ASP A 157 5.29 17.78 2.64
CA ASP A 157 5.80 19.16 2.58
C ASP A 157 4.79 20.14 1.96
N ALA A 158 4.18 19.74 0.82
CA ALA A 158 3.16 20.55 0.16
C ALA A 158 1.89 20.72 1.01
N ALA A 159 1.47 19.68 1.74
CA ALA A 159 0.33 19.75 2.66
C ALA A 159 0.61 20.67 3.84
N VAL A 160 1.82 20.62 4.41
CA VAL A 160 2.26 21.51 5.49
C VAL A 160 2.21 22.96 5.05
N VAL A 161 2.73 23.29 3.87
CA VAL A 161 2.70 24.66 3.34
C VAL A 161 1.25 25.18 3.24
N ARG A 162 0.33 24.36 2.73
CA ARG A 162 -1.10 24.73 2.63
C ARG A 162 -1.74 24.88 4.01
N ALA A 163 -1.51 23.93 4.91
CA ALA A 163 -2.10 23.90 6.24
C ALA A 163 -1.60 25.07 7.11
N LEU A 164 -0.30 25.40 7.06
CA LEU A 164 0.27 26.56 7.75
C LEU A 164 -0.27 27.88 7.18
N GLY A 165 -0.34 28.00 5.85
CA GLY A 165 -0.91 29.19 5.21
C GLY A 165 -2.38 29.42 5.58
N ARG A 166 -3.16 28.34 5.69
CA ARG A 166 -4.56 28.40 6.15
C ARG A 166 -4.67 28.68 7.66
N SER A 167 -3.81 28.06 8.48
CA SER A 167 -3.77 28.28 9.94
C SER A 167 -3.51 29.75 10.26
N HIS A 168 -2.59 30.40 9.56
CA HIS A 168 -2.28 31.81 9.77
C HIS A 168 -3.33 32.78 9.20
N GLY A 169 -4.03 32.40 8.12
CA GLY A 169 -5.11 33.22 7.53
C GLY A 169 -4.66 34.42 6.67
N ASN A 170 -3.36 34.67 6.54
CA ASN A 170 -2.74 35.72 5.71
C ASN A 170 -3.10 37.18 6.09
N ASP A 171 -3.55 37.44 7.32
CA ASP A 171 -3.78 38.79 7.84
C ASP A 171 -2.69 39.15 8.87
N PRO A 172 -1.85 40.17 8.63
CA PRO A 172 -0.82 40.56 9.59
C PRO A 172 -1.37 41.18 10.88
N TYR A 173 -2.67 41.49 10.94
CA TYR A 173 -3.31 42.18 12.06
C TYR A 173 -4.47 41.39 12.70
N ASN A 174 -4.78 40.19 12.20
CA ASN A 174 -5.84 39.35 12.74
C ASN A 174 -5.38 37.91 12.80
N ALA A 175 -5.68 37.23 13.92
CA ALA A 175 -5.33 35.83 14.07
C ALA A 175 -6.11 34.96 13.07
N GLY A 176 -5.46 33.90 12.60
CA GLY A 176 -6.09 32.94 11.72
C GLY A 176 -7.21 32.15 12.42
N HIS A 177 -8.20 31.72 11.64
CA HIS A 177 -9.40 31.06 12.16
C HIS A 177 -9.53 29.60 11.71
N ALA A 178 -8.67 29.13 10.80
CA ALA A 178 -8.63 27.72 10.47
C ALA A 178 -8.10 26.93 11.67
N THR A 179 -8.74 25.80 11.96
CA THR A 179 -8.33 24.92 13.04
C THR A 179 -7.88 23.60 12.43
N TYR A 180 -6.61 23.28 12.64
CA TYR A 180 -6.03 21.98 12.32
C TYR A 180 -5.73 21.21 13.60
N THR A 181 -5.99 19.91 13.57
CA THR A 181 -5.61 18.98 14.64
C THR A 181 -4.57 17.96 14.19
N SER A 182 -4.39 17.83 12.88
CA SER A 182 -3.31 17.10 12.20
C SER A 182 -3.18 17.65 10.77
N LEU A 183 -2.54 16.92 9.86
CA LEU A 183 -2.60 17.17 8.43
C LEU A 183 -3.88 16.65 7.77
N ASP A 184 -4.72 15.89 8.50
CA ASP A 184 -5.94 15.29 7.95
C ASP A 184 -6.89 16.34 7.38
N GLU A 185 -7.02 17.51 8.01
CA GLU A 185 -7.92 18.57 7.51
C GLU A 185 -7.45 19.17 6.16
N ASP A 186 -6.21 18.93 5.74
CA ASP A 186 -5.71 19.24 4.38
C ASP A 186 -5.80 18.02 3.44
N MET A 187 -5.45 16.83 3.93
CA MET A 187 -5.27 15.62 3.13
C MET A 187 -6.56 14.84 2.85
N LEU A 188 -7.47 14.75 3.83
CA LEU A 188 -8.70 13.97 3.71
C LEU A 188 -9.59 14.43 2.54
N PRO A 189 -9.82 15.73 2.30
CA PRO A 189 -10.60 16.18 1.15
C PRO A 189 -10.04 15.67 -0.18
N ARG A 190 -8.71 15.68 -0.33
CA ARG A 190 -8.05 15.17 -1.54
C ARG A 190 -8.18 13.65 -1.66
N ALA A 191 -8.08 12.93 -0.55
CA ALA A 191 -8.26 11.48 -0.53
C ALA A 191 -9.69 11.09 -0.91
N LEU A 192 -10.71 11.85 -0.47
CA LEU A 192 -12.10 11.67 -0.85
C LEU A 192 -12.30 11.89 -2.36
N GLU A 193 -11.79 12.99 -2.93
CA GLU A 193 -11.86 13.25 -4.37
C GLU A 193 -11.25 12.12 -5.21
N LEU A 194 -10.12 11.56 -4.76
CA LEU A 194 -9.45 10.47 -5.45
C LEU A 194 -10.18 9.13 -5.27
N ALA A 195 -10.78 8.90 -4.09
CA ALA A 195 -11.57 7.72 -3.82
C ALA A 195 -12.80 7.67 -4.72
N GLU A 196 -13.51 8.78 -4.92
CA GLU A 196 -14.69 8.87 -5.81
C GLU A 196 -14.43 8.45 -7.26
N LEU A 197 -13.17 8.48 -7.72
CA LEU A 197 -12.81 7.99 -9.06
C LEU A 197 -12.83 6.46 -9.15
N GLY A 198 -12.69 5.75 -8.02
CA GLY A 198 -12.67 4.30 -7.95
C GLY A 198 -11.76 3.65 -9.00
N GLY A 199 -12.33 2.74 -9.79
CA GLY A 199 -11.61 2.04 -10.86
C GLY A 199 -11.09 2.94 -11.98
N ASP A 200 -11.73 4.10 -12.20
CA ASP A 200 -11.41 5.07 -13.27
C ASP A 200 -10.16 5.92 -12.95
N ALA A 201 -9.68 5.88 -11.70
CA ALA A 201 -8.44 6.53 -11.32
C ALA A 201 -7.25 5.98 -12.14
N ASN A 202 -6.42 6.88 -12.68
CA ASN A 202 -5.20 6.49 -13.37
C ASN A 202 -4.09 6.05 -12.38
N ALA A 203 -2.99 5.51 -12.89
CA ALA A 203 -1.90 4.98 -12.05
C ALA A 203 -1.30 6.02 -11.08
N GLN A 204 -1.19 7.30 -11.48
CA GLN A 204 -0.67 8.36 -10.61
C GLN A 204 -1.67 8.70 -9.50
N GLN A 205 -2.96 8.78 -9.84
CA GLN A 205 -4.04 9.03 -8.89
C GLN A 205 -4.19 7.91 -7.87
N LYS A 206 -4.10 6.64 -8.31
CA LYS A 206 -4.12 5.48 -7.42
C LYS A 206 -2.93 5.48 -6.45
N ALA A 207 -1.74 5.84 -6.94
CA ALA A 207 -0.55 5.94 -6.10
C ALA A 207 -0.64 7.12 -5.09
N GLU A 208 -1.19 8.26 -5.50
CA GLU A 208 -1.46 9.41 -4.61
C GLU A 208 -2.47 9.02 -3.52
N LEU A 209 -3.58 8.40 -3.89
CA LEU A 209 -4.60 7.93 -2.95
C LEU A 209 -4.02 6.95 -1.92
N ARG A 210 -3.13 6.04 -2.34
CA ARG A 210 -2.45 5.11 -1.44
C ARG A 210 -1.56 5.84 -0.42
N ARG A 211 -0.76 6.81 -0.86
CA ARG A 211 0.10 7.59 0.05
C ARG A 211 -0.72 8.42 1.04
N LEU A 212 -1.82 9.02 0.58
CA LEU A 212 -2.77 9.70 1.46
C LEU A 212 -3.37 8.73 2.47
N TRP A 213 -3.78 7.53 2.05
CA TRP A 213 -4.28 6.49 2.94
C TRP A 213 -3.25 6.03 3.99
N GLU A 214 -1.96 5.98 3.62
CA GLU A 214 -0.88 5.70 4.57
C GLU A 214 -0.74 6.81 5.63
N SER A 215 -0.84 8.09 5.23
CA SER A 215 -0.69 9.26 6.11
C SER A 215 -1.90 9.59 6.97
N LEU A 216 -3.12 9.34 6.47
CA LEU A 216 -4.33 9.71 7.20
C LEU A 216 -4.38 9.02 8.56
N SER A 217 -4.81 9.78 9.58
CA SER A 217 -4.99 9.21 10.90
C SER A 217 -6.01 8.04 10.88
N PRO A 218 -5.96 7.13 11.87
CA PRO A 218 -6.93 6.03 11.92
C PRO A 218 -8.40 6.48 11.86
N GLN A 219 -8.72 7.65 12.42
CA GLN A 219 -10.08 8.22 12.38
C GLN A 219 -10.43 8.71 10.97
N ALA A 220 -9.55 9.47 10.32
CA ALA A 220 -9.77 9.98 8.98
C ALA A 220 -9.83 8.83 7.95
N ARG A 221 -9.03 7.78 8.12
CA ARG A 221 -9.16 6.54 7.36
C ARG A 221 -10.50 5.86 7.56
N ALA A 222 -11.02 5.80 8.79
CA ALA A 222 -12.33 5.21 9.04
C ALA A 222 -13.45 6.00 8.38
N GLU A 223 -13.35 7.33 8.36
CA GLU A 223 -14.27 8.20 7.64
C GLU A 223 -14.24 7.88 6.14
N LEU A 224 -13.04 7.87 5.54
CA LEU A 224 -12.84 7.56 4.13
C LEU A 224 -13.33 6.14 3.78
N TRP A 225 -12.97 5.14 4.59
CA TRP A 225 -13.37 3.74 4.42
C TRP A 225 -14.88 3.56 4.48
N THR A 226 -15.54 4.16 5.47
CA THR A 226 -16.99 4.01 5.66
C THR A 226 -17.79 4.63 4.52
N GLN A 227 -17.30 5.74 3.94
CA GLN A 227 -18.00 6.46 2.88
C GLN A 227 -17.73 5.86 1.49
N HIS A 228 -16.52 5.35 1.23
CA HIS A 228 -16.07 4.99 -0.11
C HIS A 228 -15.46 3.58 -0.20
N GLN A 229 -15.87 2.64 0.64
CA GLN A 229 -15.26 1.29 0.67
C GLN A 229 -15.15 0.66 -0.72
N ASP A 230 -16.26 0.57 -1.47
CA ASP A 230 -16.27 -0.08 -2.79
C ASP A 230 -15.40 0.66 -3.82
N ASP A 231 -15.37 1.99 -3.77
CA ASP A 231 -14.55 2.80 -4.67
C ASP A 231 -13.06 2.65 -4.34
N LEU A 232 -12.70 2.68 -3.06
CA LEU A 232 -11.33 2.45 -2.59
C LEU A 232 -10.83 1.06 -2.99
N LEU A 233 -11.67 0.03 -2.85
CA LEU A 233 -11.36 -1.32 -3.29
C LEU A 233 -11.18 -1.39 -4.81
N SER A 234 -12.06 -0.74 -5.57
CA SER A 234 -11.95 -0.64 -7.03
C SER A 234 -10.72 0.15 -7.49
N ALA A 235 -10.27 1.12 -6.69
CA ALA A 235 -9.04 1.87 -6.91
C ALA A 235 -7.77 1.06 -6.57
N GLY A 236 -7.91 -0.11 -5.94
CA GLY A 236 -6.81 -0.96 -5.53
C GLY A 236 -6.13 -0.50 -4.24
N ILE A 237 -6.86 0.11 -3.30
CA ILE A 237 -6.25 0.64 -2.07
C ILE A 237 -5.50 -0.42 -1.24
N LEU A 238 -5.92 -1.68 -1.36
CA LEU A 238 -5.32 -2.83 -0.67
C LEU A 238 -4.27 -3.55 -1.52
N SER A 239 -3.86 -2.99 -2.66
CA SER A 239 -2.81 -3.60 -3.49
C SER A 239 -1.51 -3.79 -2.69
N PRO A 240 -0.88 -4.98 -2.78
CA PRO A 240 0.31 -5.31 -1.98
C PRO A 240 1.49 -4.37 -2.25
N GLN A 241 2.21 -4.03 -1.18
CA GLN A 241 3.46 -3.25 -1.21
C GLN A 241 4.69 -4.13 -0.97
N VAL A 242 4.51 -5.39 -0.57
CA VAL A 242 5.62 -6.33 -0.42
C VAL A 242 6.43 -6.50 -1.72
N LYS A 243 7.70 -6.86 -1.56
CA LYS A 243 8.61 -7.22 -2.64
C LYS A 243 8.06 -8.41 -3.45
N GLN A 244 7.68 -8.16 -4.71
CA GLN A 244 7.18 -9.17 -5.65
C GLN A 244 8.24 -9.53 -6.70
N VAL A 245 9.33 -10.15 -6.27
CA VAL A 245 10.45 -10.55 -7.13
C VAL A 245 10.53 -12.08 -7.17
N ALA A 246 10.74 -12.64 -8.36
CA ALA A 246 10.99 -14.07 -8.54
C ALA A 246 12.25 -14.54 -7.77
N PRO A 247 12.29 -15.79 -7.29
CA PRO A 247 13.43 -16.30 -6.52
C PRO A 247 14.70 -16.54 -7.36
N ASP A 248 14.58 -16.69 -8.68
CA ASP A 248 15.66 -17.00 -9.61
C ASP A 248 15.61 -16.14 -10.90
N ASP A 249 16.61 -16.31 -11.76
CA ASP A 249 16.82 -15.53 -12.99
C ASP A 249 16.06 -16.06 -14.22
N GLY A 250 15.39 -17.21 -14.12
CA GLY A 250 14.75 -17.91 -15.23
C GLY A 250 15.74 -18.47 -16.24
N ALA A 251 15.27 -18.64 -17.49
CA ALA A 251 16.04 -19.22 -18.59
C ALA A 251 17.19 -18.33 -19.11
N GLY A 252 17.29 -17.07 -18.65
CA GLY A 252 18.27 -16.10 -19.12
C GLY A 252 17.68 -15.07 -20.09
N PRO A 253 18.49 -14.40 -20.93
CA PRO A 253 18.00 -13.37 -21.84
C PRO A 253 17.15 -13.95 -22.98
N TYR A 254 16.11 -13.20 -23.37
CA TYR A 254 15.16 -13.55 -24.43
C TYR A 254 15.76 -13.30 -25.83
N ASP A 255 15.51 -14.24 -26.76
CA ASP A 255 15.81 -14.09 -28.20
C ASP A 255 17.28 -13.72 -28.49
N VAL A 256 18.20 -14.47 -27.88
CA VAL A 256 19.65 -14.34 -28.05
C VAL A 256 20.28 -15.44 -28.89
N ASP A 257 19.57 -16.55 -29.09
CA ASP A 257 20.00 -17.73 -29.85
C ASP A 257 19.14 -17.92 -31.11
N ASP A 258 19.70 -18.56 -32.15
CA ASP A 258 18.93 -18.93 -33.34
C ASP A 258 18.17 -20.27 -33.12
N PRO A 259 16.87 -20.37 -33.42
CA PRO A 259 16.11 -21.61 -33.26
C PRO A 259 16.54 -22.69 -34.26
N GLY A 260 16.77 -23.91 -33.75
CA GLY A 260 17.04 -25.11 -34.52
C GLY A 260 15.79 -25.94 -34.84
N ALA A 261 15.96 -26.98 -35.65
CA ALA A 261 14.86 -27.89 -36.01
C ALA A 261 14.27 -28.64 -34.80
N HIS A 262 15.09 -28.91 -33.78
CA HIS A 262 14.66 -29.52 -32.52
C HIS A 262 13.72 -28.57 -31.76
N ASP A 263 14.02 -27.27 -31.71
CA ASP A 263 13.21 -26.27 -31.01
C ASP A 263 11.83 -26.13 -31.64
N PHE A 264 11.75 -26.11 -32.98
CA PHE A 264 10.45 -26.15 -33.67
C PHE A 264 9.65 -27.42 -33.39
N TRP A 265 10.32 -28.56 -33.18
CA TRP A 265 9.67 -29.81 -32.81
C TRP A 265 9.20 -29.81 -31.35
N VAL A 266 9.96 -29.23 -30.43
CA VAL A 266 9.55 -28.98 -29.04
C VAL A 266 8.37 -28.02 -29.00
N LEU A 267 8.42 -26.90 -29.74
CA LEU A 267 7.32 -25.94 -29.88
C LEU A 267 6.03 -26.61 -30.38
N ALA A 268 6.13 -27.46 -31.40
CA ALA A 268 4.97 -28.19 -31.93
C ALA A 268 4.37 -29.14 -30.88
N GLN A 269 5.20 -29.82 -30.07
CA GLN A 269 4.74 -30.65 -28.97
C GLN A 269 4.11 -29.82 -27.85
N ALA A 270 4.72 -28.71 -27.44
CA ALA A 270 4.20 -27.83 -26.41
C ALA A 270 2.81 -27.29 -26.80
N LYS A 271 2.63 -26.89 -28.06
CA LYS A 271 1.31 -26.51 -28.61
C LYS A 271 0.32 -27.67 -28.57
N ALA A 272 0.74 -28.89 -28.92
CA ALA A 272 -0.14 -30.06 -28.83
C ALA A 272 -0.52 -30.39 -27.38
N MET A 273 0.39 -30.20 -26.42
CA MET A 273 0.16 -30.41 -24.99
C MET A 273 -0.78 -29.38 -24.39
N SER A 274 -0.62 -28.09 -24.72
CA SER A 274 -1.57 -27.05 -24.32
C SER A 274 -2.98 -27.41 -24.80
N ASN A 275 -3.14 -27.72 -26.10
CA ASN A 275 -4.43 -28.17 -26.64
C ASN A 275 -4.98 -29.42 -25.94
N GLY A 276 -4.13 -30.40 -25.60
CA GLY A 276 -4.51 -31.63 -24.93
C GLY A 276 -4.87 -31.46 -23.44
N GLY A 277 -4.24 -30.51 -22.75
CA GLY A 277 -4.45 -30.20 -21.34
C GLY A 277 -5.89 -29.79 -21.03
N ASP A 278 -6.48 -28.99 -21.92
CA ASP A 278 -7.89 -28.60 -21.87
C ASP A 278 -8.83 -29.82 -21.89
N PHE A 279 -8.51 -30.84 -22.68
CA PHE A 279 -9.36 -32.03 -22.81
C PHE A 279 -9.31 -32.96 -21.60
N ILE A 280 -8.26 -32.89 -20.78
CA ILE A 280 -8.08 -33.75 -19.59
C ILE A 280 -8.32 -32.99 -18.27
N GLY A 281 -8.82 -31.75 -18.33
CA GLY A 281 -9.20 -30.96 -17.17
C GLY A 281 -8.08 -30.15 -16.53
N ASN A 282 -6.94 -29.97 -17.20
CA ASN A 282 -5.85 -29.08 -16.74
C ASN A 282 -5.89 -27.77 -17.52
N THR A 283 -7.02 -27.07 -17.48
CA THR A 283 -7.29 -25.89 -18.31
C THR A 283 -6.35 -24.72 -17.99
N ASP A 284 -5.93 -24.59 -16.73
CA ASP A 284 -5.06 -23.47 -16.32
C ASP A 284 -3.61 -23.71 -16.69
N ALA A 285 -3.18 -24.96 -16.62
CA ALA A 285 -1.89 -25.37 -17.14
C ALA A 285 -1.82 -25.17 -18.67
N ALA A 286 -2.90 -25.53 -19.38
CA ALA A 286 -3.00 -25.31 -20.81
C ALA A 286 -2.97 -23.80 -21.18
N HIS A 287 -3.68 -22.97 -20.42
CA HIS A 287 -3.69 -21.52 -20.59
C HIS A 287 -2.33 -20.87 -20.34
N ASN A 288 -1.63 -21.25 -19.25
CA ASN A 288 -0.29 -20.76 -18.96
C ASN A 288 0.71 -21.19 -20.05
N MET A 289 0.65 -22.45 -20.48
CA MET A 289 1.46 -22.92 -21.59
C MET A 289 1.16 -22.15 -22.89
N ASP A 290 -0.11 -21.90 -23.22
CA ASP A 290 -0.45 -21.12 -24.41
C ASP A 290 0.12 -19.70 -24.33
N HIS A 291 -0.01 -19.04 -23.18
CA HIS A 291 0.53 -17.70 -22.94
C HIS A 291 2.06 -17.65 -23.10
N TYR A 292 2.77 -18.63 -22.54
CA TYR A 292 4.20 -18.81 -22.72
C TYR A 292 4.58 -18.89 -24.22
N LEU A 293 3.87 -19.75 -24.96
CA LEU A 293 4.13 -20.02 -26.38
C LEU A 293 3.70 -18.89 -27.33
N ARG A 294 2.87 -17.93 -26.87
CA ARG A 294 2.60 -16.69 -27.61
C ARG A 294 3.80 -15.75 -27.63
N GLY A 295 4.73 -15.90 -26.68
CA GLY A 295 5.99 -15.14 -26.68
C GLY A 295 5.87 -13.66 -26.33
N THR A 296 4.73 -13.18 -25.80
CA THR A 296 4.55 -11.76 -25.48
C THR A 296 5.35 -11.32 -24.25
N GLY A 297 5.48 -12.22 -23.26
CA GLY A 297 6.08 -11.92 -21.95
C GLY A 297 5.23 -10.97 -21.09
N THR A 298 3.98 -10.71 -21.49
CA THR A 298 3.06 -9.84 -20.72
C THR A 298 2.68 -10.53 -19.42
N THR A 299 2.61 -9.78 -18.32
CA THR A 299 2.17 -10.33 -17.03
C THR A 299 0.81 -11.02 -17.17
N LEU A 300 0.68 -12.22 -16.60
CA LEU A 300 -0.56 -12.98 -16.58
C LEU A 300 -1.32 -12.75 -15.27
N ASP A 301 -2.60 -12.39 -15.38
CA ASP A 301 -3.47 -12.22 -14.22
C ASP A 301 -3.95 -13.57 -13.68
N LEU A 302 -3.73 -13.81 -12.38
CA LEU A 302 -4.16 -15.03 -11.68
C LEU A 302 -5.55 -14.86 -11.07
N ASP A 303 -6.45 -15.81 -11.34
CA ASP A 303 -7.76 -15.90 -10.67
C ASP A 303 -7.60 -16.49 -9.26
N VAL A 304 -7.20 -15.63 -8.32
CA VAL A 304 -6.91 -16.03 -6.94
C VAL A 304 -8.16 -16.54 -6.21
N ASP A 305 -9.35 -16.10 -6.57
CA ASP A 305 -10.59 -16.61 -5.96
C ASP A 305 -10.86 -18.06 -6.35
N ARG A 306 -10.65 -18.41 -7.62
CA ARG A 306 -10.70 -19.80 -8.06
C ARG A 306 -9.55 -20.62 -7.47
N MET A 307 -8.34 -20.08 -7.40
CA MET A 307 -7.22 -20.74 -6.71
C MET A 307 -7.56 -21.04 -5.25
N MET A 308 -8.11 -20.06 -4.52
CA MET A 308 -8.55 -20.24 -3.14
C MET A 308 -9.68 -21.26 -3.02
N ARG A 309 -10.54 -21.44 -4.04
CA ARG A 309 -11.61 -22.45 -4.05
C ARG A 309 -11.09 -23.86 -4.31
N ASP A 310 -10.15 -24.01 -5.21
CA ASP A 310 -9.69 -25.32 -5.67
C ASP A 310 -8.53 -25.84 -4.81
N ASP A 311 -7.63 -24.96 -4.37
CA ASP A 311 -6.35 -25.34 -3.75
C ASP A 311 -6.36 -25.19 -2.22
N VAL A 312 -6.24 -26.32 -1.52
CA VAL A 312 -6.20 -26.37 -0.05
C VAL A 312 -4.91 -25.73 0.50
N ALA A 313 -3.78 -25.86 -0.21
CA ALA A 313 -2.50 -25.35 0.23
C ALA A 313 -2.50 -23.82 0.31
N LEU A 314 -2.96 -23.13 -0.74
CA LEU A 314 -3.11 -21.67 -0.73
C LEU A 314 -4.05 -21.21 0.38
N ARG A 315 -5.21 -21.88 0.57
CA ARG A 315 -6.11 -21.56 1.69
C ARG A 315 -5.39 -21.66 3.03
N THR A 316 -4.69 -22.77 3.26
CA THR A 316 -3.99 -23.02 4.53
C THR A 316 -2.92 -21.97 4.79
N ALA A 317 -2.18 -21.56 3.75
CA ALA A 317 -1.17 -20.50 3.85
C ALA A 317 -1.80 -19.14 4.23
N ALA A 318 -2.89 -18.75 3.56
CA ALA A 318 -3.61 -17.52 3.86
C ALA A 318 -4.21 -17.53 5.28
N GLU A 319 -4.86 -18.63 5.68
CA GLU A 319 -5.44 -18.77 7.02
C GLU A 319 -4.37 -18.68 8.11
N LYS A 320 -3.23 -19.36 7.91
CA LYS A 320 -2.11 -19.29 8.84
C LYS A 320 -1.58 -17.86 8.95
N SER A 321 -1.40 -17.17 7.82
CA SER A 321 -0.93 -15.79 7.77
C SER A 321 -1.81 -14.87 8.62
N ILE A 322 -3.15 -14.95 8.46
CA ILE A 322 -4.09 -14.15 9.26
C ILE A 322 -4.01 -14.50 10.74
N ARG A 323 -4.03 -15.80 11.08
CA ARG A 323 -4.01 -16.25 12.49
C ARG A 323 -2.74 -15.84 13.22
N ASP A 324 -1.60 -15.82 12.54
CA ASP A 324 -0.32 -15.43 13.15
C ASP A 324 -0.27 -13.93 13.49
N HIS A 325 -1.07 -13.08 12.81
CA HIS A 325 -1.02 -11.61 12.97
C HIS A 325 -2.26 -11.02 13.65
N GLN A 326 -3.39 -11.73 13.69
CA GLN A 326 -4.68 -11.19 14.13
C GLN A 326 -4.65 -10.56 15.53
N ASP A 327 -3.89 -11.13 16.47
CA ASP A 327 -3.84 -10.64 17.85
C ASP A 327 -3.09 -9.30 17.92
N GLU A 328 -2.02 -9.13 17.14
CA GLU A 328 -1.29 -7.88 17.05
C GLU A 328 -2.13 -6.80 16.36
N TRP A 329 -2.72 -7.12 15.22
CA TRP A 329 -3.60 -6.22 14.48
C TRP A 329 -4.77 -5.73 15.32
N ARG A 330 -5.44 -6.64 16.02
CA ARG A 330 -6.52 -6.32 16.94
C ARG A 330 -6.04 -5.39 18.06
N ARG A 331 -4.91 -5.69 18.69
CA ARG A 331 -4.35 -4.86 19.77
C ARG A 331 -4.05 -3.44 19.28
N THR A 332 -3.41 -3.30 18.12
CA THR A 332 -3.10 -2.00 17.52
C THR A 332 -4.35 -1.20 17.19
N ALA A 333 -5.36 -1.84 16.61
CA ALA A 333 -6.61 -1.17 16.26
C ALA A 333 -7.43 -0.75 17.50
N LEU A 334 -7.43 -1.56 18.56
CA LEU A 334 -8.08 -1.21 19.84
C LEU A 334 -7.37 -0.06 20.57
N ASP A 335 -6.04 0.00 20.54
CA ASP A 335 -5.27 1.12 21.09
C ASP A 335 -5.58 2.43 20.35
N ALA A 336 -5.64 2.40 19.01
CA ALA A 336 -6.07 3.55 18.21
C ALA A 336 -7.51 3.97 18.53
N TYR A 337 -8.42 3.01 18.69
CA TYR A 337 -9.81 3.25 19.06
C TYR A 337 -9.92 3.91 20.45
N GLU A 338 -9.16 3.45 21.44
CA GLU A 338 -9.12 4.06 22.78
C GLU A 338 -8.60 5.50 22.73
N LYS A 339 -7.49 5.74 22.02
CA LYS A 339 -6.92 7.08 21.81
C LYS A 339 -7.87 8.03 21.09
N SER A 340 -8.76 7.49 20.25
CA SER A 340 -9.80 8.29 19.57
C SER A 340 -10.97 8.71 20.48
N GLY A 341 -11.01 8.23 21.72
CA GLY A 341 -12.15 8.41 22.61
C GLY A 341 -13.36 7.54 22.24
N GLY A 342 -13.14 6.41 21.55
CA GLY A 342 -14.18 5.49 21.11
C GLY A 342 -14.86 5.86 19.79
N LYS A 343 -14.20 6.63 18.94
CA LYS A 343 -14.66 6.90 17.56
C LYS A 343 -14.19 5.78 16.62
N PRO A 344 -14.88 5.55 15.49
CA PRO A 344 -14.43 4.58 14.49
C PRO A 344 -12.98 4.82 14.06
N VAL A 345 -12.22 3.73 13.91
CA VAL A 345 -10.84 3.76 13.39
C VAL A 345 -10.61 2.63 12.39
N THR A 346 -9.77 2.88 11.40
CA THR A 346 -9.34 1.89 10.41
C THR A 346 -7.81 1.87 10.30
N ILE A 347 -7.22 0.69 10.34
CA ILE A 347 -5.78 0.44 10.29
C ILE A 347 -5.46 -0.48 9.10
N PRO A 348 -4.67 -0.05 8.10
CA PRO A 348 -4.21 -0.94 7.05
C PRO A 348 -3.26 -1.99 7.61
N VAL A 349 -3.32 -3.19 7.05
CA VAL A 349 -2.48 -4.31 7.44
C VAL A 349 -1.97 -5.05 6.20
N GLU A 350 -0.73 -5.50 6.26
CA GLU A 350 -0.11 -6.32 5.23
C GLU A 350 0.83 -7.33 5.89
N THR A 351 0.81 -8.58 5.41
CA THR A 351 1.77 -9.60 5.82
C THR A 351 2.93 -9.68 4.85
N ALA A 352 4.08 -10.15 5.33
CA ALA A 352 5.22 -10.45 4.47
C ALA A 352 4.88 -11.55 3.45
N GLY A 353 5.59 -11.56 2.32
CA GLY A 353 5.48 -12.62 1.33
C GLY A 353 5.95 -13.97 1.91
N ALA A 354 5.18 -15.01 1.65
CA ALA A 354 5.47 -16.37 2.05
C ALA A 354 5.35 -17.32 0.85
N GLY A 355 6.36 -18.17 0.66
CA GLY A 355 6.32 -19.23 -0.34
C GLY A 355 5.38 -20.36 0.05
N TYR A 356 4.65 -20.90 -0.91
CA TYR A 356 3.83 -22.10 -0.78
C TYR A 356 3.90 -22.94 -2.06
N THR A 357 3.30 -24.13 -2.05
CA THR A 357 3.23 -24.99 -3.24
C THR A 357 1.82 -25.51 -3.41
N HIS A 358 1.29 -25.38 -4.62
CA HIS A 358 -0.05 -25.84 -4.94
C HIS A 358 -0.21 -27.35 -4.73
N SER A 359 -1.34 -27.72 -4.13
CA SER A 359 -1.77 -29.10 -3.91
C SER A 359 -2.77 -29.59 -4.97
N ASP A 360 -3.56 -28.67 -5.54
CA ASP A 360 -4.41 -28.96 -6.70
C ASP A 360 -3.55 -29.24 -7.93
N ARG A 361 -3.90 -30.27 -8.69
CA ARG A 361 -3.11 -30.73 -9.84
C ARG A 361 -3.06 -29.70 -10.97
N ASN A 362 -4.19 -29.06 -11.27
CA ASN A 362 -4.27 -28.11 -12.38
C ASN A 362 -3.45 -26.86 -12.04
N TRP A 363 -3.62 -26.31 -10.83
CA TRP A 363 -2.82 -25.18 -10.35
C TRP A 363 -1.34 -25.51 -10.14
N TYR A 364 -1.02 -26.72 -9.69
CA TYR A 364 0.38 -27.17 -9.58
C TYR A 364 1.07 -27.25 -10.94
N LEU A 365 0.36 -27.68 -11.99
CA LEU A 365 0.92 -27.70 -13.35
C LEU A 365 0.94 -26.31 -14.01
N ALA A 366 0.06 -25.40 -13.58
CA ALA A 366 -0.03 -24.05 -14.12
C ALA A 366 0.98 -23.09 -13.50
N VAL A 367 1.20 -23.20 -12.19
CA VAL A 367 1.98 -22.24 -11.38
C VAL A 367 3.04 -22.97 -10.54
N GLY A 368 2.69 -24.11 -9.94
CA GLY A 368 3.64 -24.88 -9.12
C GLY A 368 3.81 -24.29 -7.71
N SER A 369 4.99 -23.76 -7.42
CA SER A 369 5.28 -23.05 -6.16
C SER A 369 5.17 -21.56 -6.39
N ALA A 370 4.49 -20.84 -5.51
CA ALA A 370 4.31 -19.39 -5.65
C ALA A 370 4.50 -18.69 -4.31
N ASN A 371 4.54 -17.36 -4.35
CA ASN A 371 4.47 -16.54 -3.16
C ASN A 371 3.05 -16.04 -2.94
N THR A 372 2.70 -15.85 -1.67
CA THR A 372 1.43 -15.26 -1.27
C THR A 372 1.61 -14.28 -0.12
N ASN A 373 0.74 -13.28 -0.04
CA ASN A 373 0.56 -12.47 1.16
C ASN A 373 -0.92 -12.11 1.36
N THR A 374 -1.20 -11.51 2.51
CA THR A 374 -2.52 -10.97 2.85
C THR A 374 -2.42 -9.48 3.08
N THR A 375 -3.29 -8.72 2.42
CA THR A 375 -3.49 -7.29 2.66
C THR A 375 -4.91 -7.06 3.17
N GLY A 376 -5.12 -6.00 3.95
CA GLY A 376 -6.44 -5.70 4.48
C GLY A 376 -6.52 -4.40 5.25
N ALA A 377 -7.71 -4.17 5.81
CA ALA A 377 -8.03 -3.05 6.69
C ALA A 377 -8.75 -3.59 7.93
N VAL A 378 -8.21 -3.28 9.11
CA VAL A 378 -8.83 -3.61 10.40
C VAL A 378 -9.62 -2.40 10.87
N THR A 379 -10.93 -2.58 11.04
CA THR A 379 -11.84 -1.52 11.43
C THR A 379 -12.40 -1.80 12.82
N VAL A 380 -12.41 -0.77 13.67
CA VAL A 380 -13.04 -0.80 15.00
C VAL A 380 -14.17 0.20 15.03
N VAL A 381 -15.37 -0.25 15.41
CA VAL A 381 -16.56 0.59 15.57
C VAL A 381 -17.19 0.37 16.94
N PRO A 382 -17.90 1.36 17.51
CA PRO A 382 -18.70 1.16 18.71
C PRO A 382 -19.80 0.14 18.45
N GLY A 383 -19.83 -0.93 19.25
CA GLY A 383 -20.88 -1.94 19.20
C GLY A 383 -22.18 -1.48 19.88
N PRO A 384 -23.29 -2.21 19.67
CA PRO A 384 -24.60 -1.85 20.23
C PRO A 384 -24.64 -1.78 21.76
N ASP A 385 -23.76 -2.52 22.43
CA ASP A 385 -23.60 -2.56 23.89
C ASP A 385 -22.52 -1.59 24.40
N GLY A 386 -21.98 -0.74 23.52
CA GLY A 386 -20.88 0.18 23.80
C GLY A 386 -19.50 -0.47 23.79
N LYS A 387 -19.38 -1.79 23.56
CA LYS A 387 -18.08 -2.45 23.44
C LYS A 387 -17.57 -2.36 22.00
N PRO A 388 -16.25 -2.26 21.78
CA PRO A 388 -15.70 -2.19 20.44
C PRO A 388 -15.95 -3.49 19.66
N LYS A 389 -16.48 -3.36 18.44
CA LYS A 389 -16.51 -4.43 17.44
C LYS A 389 -15.30 -4.26 16.53
N VAL A 390 -14.52 -5.33 16.33
CA VAL A 390 -13.33 -5.33 15.47
C VAL A 390 -13.57 -6.28 14.30
N SER A 391 -13.36 -5.78 13.08
CA SER A 391 -13.44 -6.57 11.86
C SER A 391 -12.21 -6.37 10.98
N LEU A 392 -11.96 -7.33 10.10
CA LEU A 392 -10.92 -7.32 9.09
C LEU A 392 -11.57 -7.50 7.72
N ASP A 393 -11.38 -6.54 6.84
CA ASP A 393 -11.64 -6.69 5.41
C ASP A 393 -10.30 -7.01 4.73
N TYR A 394 -10.16 -8.19 4.14
CA TYR A 394 -8.87 -8.67 3.62
C TYR A 394 -8.98 -9.33 2.26
N GLN A 395 -7.87 -9.30 1.51
CA GLN A 395 -7.67 -10.03 0.27
C GLN A 395 -6.38 -10.86 0.34
N VAL A 396 -6.34 -11.91 -0.46
CA VAL A 396 -5.14 -12.74 -0.64
C VAL A 396 -4.52 -12.40 -1.98
N ASN A 397 -3.22 -12.19 -2.01
CA ASN A 397 -2.49 -11.93 -3.23
C ASN A 397 -1.55 -13.10 -3.52
N VAL A 398 -1.35 -13.41 -4.79
CA VAL A 398 -0.46 -14.46 -5.25
C VAL A 398 0.41 -13.89 -6.37
N TRP A 399 1.69 -14.22 -6.37
CA TRP A 399 2.58 -13.89 -7.47
C TRP A 399 3.66 -14.94 -7.62
N ASP A 400 4.14 -15.08 -8.85
CA ASP A 400 5.27 -15.92 -9.21
C ASP A 400 5.76 -15.55 -10.62
N ARG A 401 6.81 -16.21 -11.12
CA ARG A 401 7.24 -16.11 -12.51
C ARG A 401 7.11 -17.46 -13.19
N TYR A 402 6.45 -17.48 -14.34
CA TYR A 402 6.45 -18.65 -15.20
C TYR A 402 7.78 -18.77 -15.93
N ASN A 403 8.71 -19.49 -15.32
CA ASN A 403 10.05 -19.76 -15.83
C ASN A 403 10.33 -21.27 -15.93
N TRP A 404 11.32 -21.61 -16.73
CA TRP A 404 11.79 -22.99 -16.86
C TRP A 404 13.27 -23.08 -16.49
N ASP A 405 13.56 -23.68 -15.34
CA ASP A 405 14.93 -23.88 -14.87
C ASP A 405 15.66 -24.95 -15.70
N PRO A 406 16.79 -24.64 -16.37
CA PRO A 406 17.63 -25.65 -17.02
C PRO A 406 18.34 -26.52 -15.95
N GLY A 407 17.65 -27.54 -15.46
CA GLY A 407 18.16 -28.45 -14.43
C GLY A 407 17.16 -29.44 -13.86
N LYS A 408 15.87 -29.24 -14.14
CA LYS A 408 14.78 -30.17 -13.80
C LYS A 408 14.27 -30.85 -15.09
N ALA A 409 13.64 -32.02 -14.97
CA ALA A 409 13.15 -32.77 -16.13
C ALA A 409 11.75 -33.30 -15.86
N THR A 410 10.78 -32.79 -16.61
CA THR A 410 9.40 -33.24 -16.54
C THR A 410 9.11 -34.30 -17.62
N LYS A 411 8.66 -35.50 -17.23
CA LYS A 411 8.22 -36.51 -18.21
C LYS A 411 6.80 -36.21 -18.67
N ILE A 412 6.59 -35.99 -19.96
CA ILE A 412 5.25 -35.74 -20.52
C ILE A 412 4.88 -36.83 -21.54
N GLY A 413 4.38 -37.97 -21.03
CA GLY A 413 3.89 -39.07 -21.88
C GLY A 413 5.02 -39.91 -22.51
N PRO A 414 4.88 -40.38 -23.77
CA PRO A 414 5.89 -41.21 -24.44
C PRO A 414 7.10 -40.41 -24.97
N THR A 415 7.04 -39.08 -24.90
CA THR A 415 8.12 -38.15 -25.27
C THR A 415 8.59 -37.37 -24.04
N THR A 416 9.88 -37.08 -23.98
CA THR A 416 10.47 -36.29 -22.88
C THR A 416 10.72 -34.89 -23.43
N VAL A 417 9.91 -33.92 -23.02
CA VAL A 417 10.23 -32.49 -23.15
C VAL A 417 10.85 -32.09 -21.82
N THR A 418 12.12 -31.75 -21.82
CA THR A 418 12.83 -31.34 -20.59
C THR A 418 12.58 -29.87 -20.28
N ASP A 419 12.74 -29.47 -19.02
CA ASP A 419 12.63 -28.06 -18.64
C ASP A 419 13.71 -27.24 -19.37
N ALA A 420 14.86 -27.84 -19.70
CA ALA A 420 15.88 -27.24 -20.55
C ALA A 420 15.42 -27.02 -22.01
N ASP A 421 14.63 -27.93 -22.58
CA ASP A 421 14.05 -27.74 -23.91
C ASP A 421 13.06 -26.58 -23.92
N MET A 422 12.23 -26.46 -22.86
CA MET A 422 11.32 -25.34 -22.70
C MET A 422 12.08 -24.03 -22.50
N ALA A 423 13.06 -23.99 -21.60
CA ALA A 423 13.95 -22.85 -21.39
C ALA A 423 14.60 -22.36 -22.69
N HIS A 424 15.03 -23.28 -23.56
CA HIS A 424 15.64 -22.92 -24.84
C HIS A 424 14.65 -22.29 -25.84
N LEU A 425 13.34 -22.55 -25.71
CA LEU A 425 12.33 -21.78 -26.47
C LEU A 425 12.34 -20.30 -26.08
N HIS A 426 12.69 -19.98 -24.82
CA HIS A 426 12.89 -18.59 -24.37
C HIS A 426 14.07 -17.93 -25.05
N THR A 427 15.24 -18.58 -24.98
CA THR A 427 16.48 -17.99 -25.51
C THR A 427 16.48 -17.90 -27.02
N THR A 428 15.69 -18.72 -27.72
CA THR A 428 15.51 -18.69 -29.19
C THR A 428 14.35 -17.83 -29.69
N GLY A 429 13.66 -17.11 -28.79
CA GLY A 429 12.56 -16.22 -29.16
C GLY A 429 11.22 -16.91 -29.47
N LEU A 430 11.18 -18.25 -29.48
CA LEU A 430 9.99 -19.04 -29.84
C LEU A 430 8.89 -19.07 -28.77
N ALA A 431 9.24 -18.79 -27.51
CA ALA A 431 8.33 -18.64 -26.38
C ALA A 431 8.94 -17.63 -25.40
N LYS A 432 8.18 -17.09 -24.43
CA LYS A 432 8.72 -16.07 -23.52
C LYS A 432 8.20 -16.26 -22.10
N GLU A 433 9.12 -16.20 -21.14
CA GLU A 433 8.82 -16.25 -19.71
C GLU A 433 8.08 -14.97 -19.32
N TYR A 434 7.25 -15.05 -18.27
CA TYR A 434 6.40 -13.94 -17.87
C TYR A 434 6.10 -13.98 -16.37
N ASP A 435 5.83 -12.81 -15.81
CA ASP A 435 5.35 -12.70 -14.44
C ASP A 435 3.87 -13.09 -14.34
N MET A 436 3.49 -13.68 -13.22
CA MET A 436 2.13 -14.03 -12.89
C MET A 436 1.77 -13.34 -11.59
N ARG A 437 0.63 -12.66 -11.53
CA ARG A 437 0.15 -12.08 -10.27
C ARG A 437 -1.35 -11.97 -10.25
N GLY A 438 -1.92 -12.01 -9.06
CA GLY A 438 -3.35 -11.80 -8.88
C GLY A 438 -3.69 -11.46 -7.45
N THR A 439 -4.89 -10.94 -7.29
CA THR A 439 -5.49 -10.52 -6.04
C THR A 439 -6.90 -11.08 -6.00
N GLY A 440 -7.26 -11.75 -4.91
CA GLY A 440 -8.60 -12.25 -4.68
C GLY A 440 -9.57 -11.15 -4.25
N THR A 441 -10.86 -11.44 -4.29
CA THR A 441 -11.88 -10.52 -3.76
C THR A 441 -11.72 -10.30 -2.26
N VAL A 442 -12.11 -9.11 -1.82
CA VAL A 442 -12.08 -8.73 -0.41
C VAL A 442 -13.14 -9.51 0.35
N ARG A 443 -12.73 -10.05 1.50
CA ARG A 443 -13.57 -10.83 2.42
C ARG A 443 -13.62 -10.16 3.78
N HIS A 444 -14.81 -10.17 4.36
CA HIS A 444 -15.04 -9.67 5.70
C HIS A 444 -14.88 -10.77 6.75
N TYR A 445 -14.11 -10.49 7.80
CA TYR A 445 -13.90 -11.39 8.93
C TYR A 445 -14.04 -10.65 10.25
N ASP A 446 -14.96 -11.10 11.11
CA ASP A 446 -15.07 -10.59 12.47
C ASP A 446 -13.91 -11.14 13.31
N LEU A 447 -13.02 -10.25 13.78
CA LEU A 447 -11.87 -10.61 14.64
C LEU A 447 -12.27 -10.93 16.09
N GLY A 448 -13.55 -11.27 16.31
CA GLY A 448 -14.07 -11.75 17.59
C GLY A 448 -14.10 -10.71 18.72
N THR A 449 -14.27 -11.19 19.95
CA THR A 449 -14.31 -10.40 21.18
C THR A 449 -13.09 -10.62 22.09
N GLY A 450 -12.29 -11.67 21.85
CA GLY A 450 -11.08 -11.99 22.65
C GLY A 450 -9.91 -12.52 21.80
N SER A 451 -8.72 -12.60 22.41
CA SER A 451 -7.53 -13.22 21.80
C SER A 451 -7.73 -14.73 21.67
N GLY A 452 -7.42 -15.29 20.50
CA GLY A 452 -7.64 -16.71 20.20
C GLY A 452 -9.06 -17.09 19.77
N ASP A 453 -9.93 -16.12 19.44
CA ASP A 453 -11.19 -16.43 18.76
C ASP A 453 -10.87 -17.16 17.43
N SER A 454 -11.44 -18.35 17.28
CA SER A 454 -11.11 -19.32 16.24
C SER A 454 -12.26 -19.52 15.26
N ALA A 455 -13.13 -18.51 15.12
CA ALA A 455 -14.19 -18.52 14.14
C ALA A 455 -13.58 -18.87 12.76
N PRO A 456 -14.19 -19.80 12.01
CA PRO A 456 -13.67 -20.17 10.70
C PRO A 456 -13.66 -18.93 9.81
N LEU A 457 -12.57 -18.78 9.04
CA LEU A 457 -12.50 -17.72 8.04
C LEU A 457 -13.61 -17.93 7.00
N PRO A 458 -14.13 -16.85 6.39
CA PRO A 458 -15.18 -16.97 5.38
C PRO A 458 -14.68 -17.85 4.21
N PRO A 459 -15.55 -18.68 3.62
CA PRO A 459 -15.16 -19.45 2.45
C PRO A 459 -14.72 -18.51 1.31
N PRO A 460 -13.87 -18.99 0.38
CA PRO A 460 -13.56 -18.26 -0.84
C PRO A 460 -14.81 -17.81 -1.56
N ALA A 461 -14.75 -16.65 -2.24
CA ALA A 461 -15.87 -16.18 -3.03
C ALA A 461 -16.24 -17.23 -4.09
N ASP A 462 -17.54 -17.47 -4.23
CA ASP A 462 -18.14 -18.16 -5.38
C ASP A 462 -18.77 -17.07 -6.25
N PRO A 463 -18.18 -16.68 -7.39
CA PRO A 463 -18.76 -15.68 -8.27
C PRO A 463 -20.11 -16.13 -8.83
N GLY A 464 -20.53 -17.37 -8.55
CA GLY A 464 -21.72 -17.95 -9.12
C GLY A 464 -21.48 -18.23 -10.59
N ARG A 465 -22.30 -19.11 -11.14
CA ARG A 465 -22.34 -19.33 -12.58
C ARG A 465 -23.17 -18.22 -13.22
N ASP A 466 -22.72 -16.97 -13.14
CA ASP A 466 -23.25 -15.99 -14.08
C ASP A 466 -22.83 -16.44 -15.49
N GLY A 467 -23.78 -16.47 -16.41
CA GLY A 467 -23.58 -16.97 -17.77
C GLY A 467 -22.69 -16.05 -18.60
N THR A 468 -22.04 -15.06 -18.01
CA THR A 468 -21.14 -14.11 -18.66
C THR A 468 -19.70 -14.58 -18.48
N ARG A 469 -19.41 -15.73 -19.10
CA ARG A 469 -18.07 -16.03 -19.59
C ARG A 469 -17.58 -14.84 -20.40
N THR A 470 -16.79 -13.96 -19.79
CA THR A 470 -15.77 -13.19 -20.48
C THR A 470 -14.51 -14.06 -20.51
N ASP A 471 -14.63 -15.23 -21.15
CA ASP A 471 -13.45 -15.95 -21.60
C ASP A 471 -12.77 -15.03 -22.62
N ILE A 472 -11.78 -14.24 -22.20
CA ILE A 472 -10.82 -13.61 -23.12
C ILE A 472 -10.04 -14.77 -23.74
N GLY A 473 -10.51 -15.26 -24.88
CA GLY A 473 -9.96 -16.44 -25.55
C GLY A 473 -10.96 -17.26 -26.36
N ARG A 474 -12.27 -16.97 -26.28
CA ARG A 474 -13.27 -17.64 -27.14
C ARG A 474 -13.51 -16.98 -28.49
N ASN A 475 -13.10 -15.72 -28.66
CA ASN A 475 -13.12 -15.08 -29.96
C ASN A 475 -11.85 -15.50 -30.70
N GLY A 476 -12.04 -16.36 -31.69
CA GLY A 476 -10.99 -16.93 -32.53
C GLY A 476 -10.31 -15.91 -33.42
N ASP A 477 -9.60 -14.96 -32.81
CA ASP A 477 -8.70 -14.07 -33.52
C ASP A 477 -7.36 -14.78 -33.67
N ALA A 478 -7.23 -15.40 -34.85
CA ALA A 478 -6.03 -15.89 -35.52
C ALA A 478 -5.00 -16.65 -34.66
N ARG A 479 -5.18 -17.98 -34.65
CA ARG A 479 -4.17 -19.00 -34.30
C ARG A 479 -2.87 -18.87 -35.08
#